data_AF-A0A016S650-F1
#
_entry.id   AF-A0A016S650-F1
#
_cell.length_a   1.000
_cell.length_b   1.000
_cell.length_c   1.000
_cell.angle_alpha   90.00
_cell.angle_beta   90.00
_cell.angle_gamma   90.00
#
_symmetry.space_group_name_H-M   'P 1'
#
loop_
_entity.id
_entity.type
_entity.pdbx_description
1 polymer ?
#
loop_
_entity_poly.entity_id
_entity_poly.type
_entity_poly.pdbx_seq_one_letter_code
_entity_poly.pdbx_strand_id
1 'polypeptide(L)' 'MGYALLCFVFCFPSFLLFLILTLLKMLTRELEVVKDERAVTDYDVLHMENKRAGRDKYKTLRQIRGGNTKRRIDQYENM' A
#
# COMPACT_ATOMS: atom_id res chain seq x y z
N MET A 1 -21.03 23.03 21.94
CA MET A 1 -20.47 21.70 22.28
C MET A 1 -20.32 20.74 21.10
N GLY A 2 -21.06 20.87 19.99
CA GLY A 2 -20.99 19.91 18.86
C GLY A 2 -19.72 19.94 17.98
N TYR A 3 -19.13 21.12 17.75
CA TYR A 3 -17.98 21.27 16.84
C TYR A 3 -16.67 20.67 17.38
N ALA A 4 -16.49 20.64 18.70
CA ALA A 4 -15.32 20.04 19.34
C ALA A 4 -15.30 18.50 19.22
N LEU A 5 -16.47 17.86 19.29
CA LEU A 5 -16.60 16.41 19.08
C LEU A 5 -16.34 16.03 17.62
N LEU A 6 -16.83 16.83 16.67
CA LEU A 6 -16.58 16.66 15.23
C LEU A 6 -15.08 16.77 14.90
N CYS A 7 -14.37 17.73 15.48
CA CYS A 7 -12.91 17.83 15.33
C CYS A 7 -12.20 16.59 15.89
N PHE A 8 -12.62 16.05 17.03
CA PHE A 8 -12.02 14.83 17.58
C PHE A 8 -12.24 13.62 16.67
N VAL A 9 -13.44 13.42 16.15
CA VAL A 9 -13.78 12.24 15.32
C VAL A 9 -13.11 12.29 13.95
N PHE A 10 -12.91 13.47 13.34
CA PHE A 10 -12.26 13.59 12.02
C PHE A 10 -10.73 13.80 12.09
N CYS A 11 -10.23 14.48 13.12
CA CYS A 11 -8.79 14.76 13.25
C CYS A 11 -8.01 13.55 13.78
N PHE A 12 -8.58 12.79 14.72
CA PHE A 12 -7.90 11.63 15.32
C PHE A 12 -7.54 10.51 14.34
N PRO A 13 -8.42 10.04 13.43
CA PRO A 13 -8.05 9.03 12.44
C PRO A 13 -7.06 9.56 11.40
N SER A 14 -7.14 10.85 11.05
CA SER A 14 -6.20 11.50 10.12
C SER A 14 -4.80 11.59 10.72
N PHE A 15 -4.71 11.95 12.00
CA PHE A 15 -3.46 12.03 12.75
C PHE A 15 -2.84 10.64 12.98
N LEU A 16 -3.67 9.64 13.33
CA LEU A 16 -3.21 8.26 13.48
C LEU A 16 -2.66 7.69 12.17
N LEU A 17 -3.35 7.94 11.05
CA LEU A 17 -2.87 7.52 9.73
C LEU A 17 -1.53 8.19 9.37
N PHE A 18 -1.42 9.49 9.64
CA PHE A 18 -0.16 10.23 9.46
C PHE A 18 0.97 9.64 10.30
N LEU A 19 0.71 9.37 11.59
CA LEU A 19 1.69 8.79 12.52
C LEU A 19 2.15 7.40 12.07
N ILE A 20 1.24 6.55 11.62
CA ILE A 20 1.60 5.21 11.14
C ILE A 20 2.45 5.31 9.87
N LEU A 21 2.10 6.21 8.94
CA LEU A 21 2.88 6.41 7.71
C LEU A 21 4.28 6.96 7.98
N THR A 22 4.43 7.88 8.94
CA THR A 22 5.73 8.43 9.31
C THR A 22 6.59 7.38 10.01
N LEU A 23 6.01 6.63 10.95
CA LEU A 23 6.69 5.54 11.65
C LEU A 23 7.21 4.47 10.67
N LEU A 24 6.37 4.05 9.72
CA LEU A 24 6.76 3.05 8.72
C LEU A 24 7.93 3.55 7.85
N LYS A 25 7.93 4.83 7.48
CA LYS A 25 9.02 5.46 6.73
C LYS A 25 10.32 5.52 7.53
N MET A 26 10.25 5.86 8.82
CA MET A 26 11.44 5.89 9.67
C MET A 26 12.02 4.49 9.84
N LEU A 27 11.19 3.50 10.18
CA LEU A 27 11.63 2.12 10.35
C LEU A 27 12.26 1.56 9.07
N THR A 28 11.69 1.88 7.91
CA THR A 28 12.25 1.44 6.62
C THR A 28 13.65 2.00 6.41
N ARG A 29 13.89 3.29 6.75
CA ARG A 29 15.22 3.91 6.64
C ARG A 29 16.24 3.33 7.60
N GLU A 30 15.83 3.04 8.84
CA GLU A 30 16.70 2.42 9.83
C GLU A 30 17.12 1.00 9.42
N LEU A 31 16.18 0.21 8.87
CA LEU A 31 16.46 -1.15 8.39
C LEU A 31 17.30 -1.19 7.12
N GLU A 32 17.22 -0.18 6.24
CA GLU A 32 17.98 -0.13 5.00
C GLU A 32 19.50 -0.19 5.23
N VAL A 33 20.00 0.35 6.35
CA VAL A 33 21.43 0.35 6.71
C VAL A 33 21.94 -1.06 7.08
N VAL A 34 21.06 -1.91 7.59
CA VAL A 34 21.42 -3.24 8.13
C VAL A 34 21.01 -4.36 7.15
N LYS A 35 20.37 -4.01 6.03
CA LYS A 35 19.84 -4.98 5.07
C LYS A 35 20.97 -5.72 4.34
N ASP A 36 20.96 -7.05 4.43
CA ASP A 36 21.84 -7.91 3.63
C ASP A 36 21.26 -8.14 2.23
N GLU A 37 21.99 -7.74 1.19
CA GLU A 37 21.59 -7.88 -0.21
C GLU A 37 21.59 -9.34 -0.68
N ARG A 38 22.38 -10.22 -0.04
CA ARG A 38 22.48 -11.64 -0.43
C ARG A 38 21.29 -12.47 0.05
N ALA A 39 20.51 -11.95 1.00
CA ALA A 39 19.33 -12.60 1.56
C ALA A 39 18.02 -12.10 0.92
N VAL A 40 18.09 -11.33 -0.17
CA VAL A 40 16.91 -10.81 -0.86
C VAL A 40 16.18 -11.93 -1.58
N THR A 41 14.88 -12.07 -1.31
CA THR A 41 14.02 -13.06 -1.97
C THR A 41 13.36 -12.48 -3.22
N ASP A 42 12.86 -13.34 -4.12
CA ASP A 42 12.10 -12.90 -5.30
C ASP A 42 10.87 -12.06 -4.93
N TYR A 43 10.23 -12.36 -3.79
CA TYR A 43 9.09 -11.61 -3.28
C TYR A 43 9.48 -10.19 -2.85
N ASP A 44 10.69 -10.00 -2.33
CA ASP A 44 11.21 -8.68 -2.00
C ASP A 44 11.44 -7.85 -3.25
N VAL A 45 11.99 -8.46 -4.31
CA VAL A 45 12.19 -7.81 -5.61
C VAL A 45 10.85 -7.36 -6.19
N LEU A 46 9.86 -8.26 -6.22
CA LEU A 46 8.50 -7.96 -6.69
C LEU A 46 7.83 -6.85 -5.88
N HIS A 47 7.99 -6.86 -4.56
CA HIS A 47 7.45 -5.83 -3.68
C HIS A 47 8.09 -4.46 -3.95
N MET A 48 9.40 -4.42 -4.15
CA MET A 48 10.12 -3.19 -4.49
C MET A 48 9.69 -2.63 -5.85
N GLU A 49 9.48 -3.49 -6.84
CA GLU A 49 8.94 -3.07 -8.15
C GLU A 49 7.51 -2.53 -8.03
N ASN A 50 6.65 -3.21 -7.26
CA ASN A 50 5.28 -2.76 -7.01
C ASN A 50 5.25 -1.39 -6.30
N LYS A 51 6.09 -1.19 -5.28
CA LYS A 51 6.25 0.12 -4.63
C LYS A 51 6.76 1.18 -5.60
N ARG A 52 7.77 0.87 -6.42
CA ARG A 52 8.34 1.79 -7.42
C ARG A 52 7.29 2.22 -8.46
N ALA A 53 6.42 1.30 -8.85
CA ALA A 53 5.29 1.56 -9.74
C ALA A 53 4.09 2.26 -9.05
N GLY A 54 4.18 2.55 -7.75
CA GLY A 54 3.08 3.17 -6.99
C GLY A 54 1.86 2.28 -6.79
N ARG A 55 2.03 0.96 -6.97
CA ARG A 55 0.98 -0.05 -6.76
C ARG A 55 0.86 -0.36 -5.29
N ASP A 56 -0.36 -0.31 -4.79
CA ASP A 56 -0.72 -0.79 -3.47
C ASP A 56 -1.84 -1.83 -3.57
N LYS A 57 -2.08 -2.56 -2.48
CA LYS A 57 -3.10 -3.62 -2.43
C LYS A 57 -4.45 -3.16 -2.98
N TYR A 58 -4.92 -1.97 -2.60
CA TYR A 58 -6.26 -1.51 -2.95
C TYR A 58 -6.34 -0.96 -4.38
N LYS A 59 -5.29 -0.27 -4.85
CA LYS A 59 -5.16 0.16 -6.25
C LYS A 59 -5.12 -1.04 -7.19
N THR A 60 -4.30 -2.04 -6.88
CA THR A 60 -4.19 -3.25 -7.70
C THR A 60 -5.51 -4.02 -7.73
N LEU A 61 -6.15 -4.23 -6.57
CA LEU A 61 -7.45 -4.89 -6.51
C LEU A 61 -8.53 -4.14 -7.31
N ARG A 62 -8.54 -2.80 -7.24
CA ARG A 62 -9.46 -1.97 -8.03
C ARG A 62 -9.20 -2.12 -9.53
N GLN A 63 -7.93 -2.16 -9.93
CA GLN A 63 -7.53 -2.30 -11.32
C GLN A 63 -7.95 -3.66 -11.91
N ILE A 64 -7.63 -4.78 -11.25
CA ILE A 64 -7.95 -6.12 -11.76
C ILE A 64 -9.45 -6.45 -11.75
N ARG A 65 -10.21 -5.76 -10.88
CA ARG A 65 -11.68 -5.90 -10.81
C ARG A 65 -12.41 -4.94 -11.75
N GLY A 66 -11.69 -4.13 -12.52
CA GLY A 66 -12.28 -3.20 -13.48
C GLY A 66 -12.85 -3.92 -14.72
N GLY A 67 -14.03 -3.47 -15.17
CA GLY A 67 -14.72 -4.04 -16.32
C GLY A 67 -15.76 -5.10 -15.94
N ASN A 68 -16.42 -5.67 -16.94
CA ASN A 68 -17.43 -6.70 -16.73
C ASN A 68 -16.79 -8.09 -16.54
N THR A 69 -17.59 -9.05 -16.06
CA THR A 69 -17.14 -10.44 -15.83
C THR A 69 -16.57 -11.08 -17.08
N LYS A 70 -17.21 -10.88 -18.25
CA LYS A 70 -16.76 -11.44 -19.53
C LYS A 70 -15.35 -10.99 -19.89
N ARG A 71 -15.06 -9.68 -19.81
CA ARG A 71 -13.72 -9.14 -20.12
C ARG A 71 -12.64 -9.74 -19.22
N ARG A 72 -12.95 -9.96 -17.94
CA ARG A 72 -12.01 -10.58 -16.99
C ARG A 72 -11.76 -12.05 -17.29
N ILE A 73 -12.79 -12.79 -17.73
CA ILE A 73 -12.64 -14.18 -18.17
C ILE A 73 -11.83 -14.22 -19.47
N ASP A 74 -12.20 -13.42 -20.47
CA ASP A 74 -11.49 -13.36 -21.74
C ASP A 74 -10.00 -12.96 -21.55
N GLN A 75 -9.68 -12.08 -20.59
CA GLN A 75 -8.29 -11.77 -20.25
C GLN A 75 -7.55 -12.95 -19.62
N TYR A 76 -8.20 -13.70 -18.74
CA TYR A 76 -7.62 -14.85 -18.05
C TYR A 76 -7.36 -16.02 -19.00
N GLU A 77 -8.29 -16.32 -19.92
CA GLU A 77 -8.12 -17.40 -20.92
C GLU A 77 -7.02 -17.10 -21.95
N ASN A 78 -6.62 -15.82 -22.08
CA ASN A 78 -5.58 -15.37 -23.01
C ASN A 78 -4.24 -15.05 -22.31
N MET A 79 -4.12 -15.32 -21.00
CA MET A 79 -2.88 -15.19 -20.23
C MET A 79 -2.03 -16.45 -20.36
#